data_AF-A0A0W8D2S6-F1
#
_entry.id   AF-A0A0W8D2S6-F1
#
_cell.length_a   1.000
_cell.length_b   1.000
_cell.length_c   1.000
_cell.angle_alpha   90.00
_cell.angle_beta   90.00
_cell.angle_gamma   90.00
#
_symmetry.space_group_name_H-M   'P 1'
#
loop_
_entity.id
_entity.type
_entity.pdbx_description
1 polymer ?
#
loop_
_entity_poly.entity_id
_entity_poly.type
_entity_poly.pdbx_seq_one_letter_code
_entity_poly.pdbx_strand_id
1 'polypeptide(L)'
;MTSRYKPELLKFMSYKDGVEYNSDHAFTMEELLAITPEHVCHWMNELAYGSPVPSDDMRPVHRRSATLEFSKKAISSFMPRINASWDPVTAHGNPTRSDAVNKLIKRVKKFEVRREGVEPKARRSLEFDEFLNSLSLVRSKWGKGETAYMVSSVLTLQWHIMARIDDMMKLQFANFVPNRQYPSTLLCQMRWSKNIHEERDAPEQIVLGSMDPKMCALLNLAVYIETSTNVSNSEFIYGHPKDGNRVVRRFLGDIITNTAFKNMKTGKLGTHSFRKGAATYASRCGMSKDFVNRRGRWRTRKGVVDVYIDNTQPYPDACTAAALAGPLGPCFYVRKHGIDCVSPTLLVDQIAPTIKQVMGEAVATTLAMPLLWAAIEPSDNYTYELIPDRLKQKIIGAYVNSEGVNL
;
A
#
# COMPACT_ATOMS: atom_id res chain seq x y z
N MET A 1 7.78 14.19 17.43
CA MET A 1 7.72 14.55 15.98
C MET A 1 8.96 15.34 15.52
N THR A 2 9.59 16.10 16.41
CA THR A 2 10.77 16.97 16.16
C THR A 2 12.08 16.24 15.87
N SER A 3 12.33 15.04 16.42
CA SER A 3 13.63 14.35 16.21
C SER A 3 13.94 14.04 14.75
N ARG A 4 12.92 13.77 13.92
CA ARG A 4 13.09 13.54 12.47
C ARG A 4 13.49 14.80 11.71
N TYR A 5 13.09 15.96 12.20
CA TYR A 5 13.30 17.25 11.53
C TYR A 5 14.53 17.99 12.03
N LYS A 6 15.01 17.67 13.24
CA LYS A 6 16.19 18.30 13.86
C LYS A 6 17.44 18.27 12.96
N PRO A 7 17.80 17.16 12.28
CA PRO A 7 18.98 17.15 11.42
C PRO A 7 18.91 18.16 10.27
N GLU A 8 17.70 18.47 9.81
CA GLU A 8 17.51 19.43 8.72
C GLU A 8 17.53 20.88 9.22
N LEU A 9 17.01 21.13 10.42
CA LEU A 9 17.18 22.43 11.09
C LEU A 9 18.66 22.73 11.35
N LEU A 10 19.42 21.76 11.86
CA LEU A 10 20.85 21.93 12.14
C LEU A 10 21.63 22.34 10.89
N LYS A 11 21.40 21.67 9.74
CA LYS A 11 22.03 22.06 8.46
C LYS A 11 21.69 23.48 8.04
N PHE A 12 20.43 23.88 8.24
CA PHE A 12 19.99 25.24 7.90
C PHE A 12 20.65 26.29 8.79
N MET A 13 20.62 26.08 10.11
CA MET A 13 21.22 27.00 11.06
C MET A 13 22.74 27.06 10.89
N SER A 14 23.40 25.92 10.66
CA SER A 14 24.83 25.89 10.34
C SER A 14 25.18 26.69 9.09
N TYR A 15 24.35 26.62 8.06
CA TYR A 15 24.52 27.45 6.87
C TYR A 15 24.30 28.94 7.17
N LYS A 16 23.24 29.28 7.91
CA LYS A 16 22.89 30.67 8.27
C LYS A 16 23.99 31.33 9.12
N ASP A 17 24.50 30.61 10.11
CA ASP A 17 25.40 31.14 11.13
C ASP A 17 26.88 30.90 10.80
N GLY A 18 27.17 30.10 9.77
CA GLY A 18 28.54 29.77 9.36
C GLY A 18 29.30 28.88 10.34
N VAL A 19 28.59 28.15 11.20
CA VAL A 19 29.16 27.29 12.26
C VAL A 19 28.57 25.89 12.24
N GLU A 20 29.36 24.87 12.56
CA GLU A 20 28.83 23.52 12.72
C GLU A 20 28.19 23.34 14.10
N TYR A 21 26.92 22.92 14.12
CA TYR A 21 26.20 22.62 15.35
C TYR A 21 26.20 21.11 15.64
N ASN A 22 26.43 20.75 16.91
CA ASN A 22 26.31 19.37 17.37
C ASN A 22 24.87 18.85 17.26
N SER A 23 24.72 17.53 17.10
CA SER A 23 23.41 16.89 16.89
C SER A 23 22.41 17.06 18.05
N ASP A 24 22.92 17.30 19.25
CA ASP A 24 22.20 17.53 20.50
C ASP A 24 21.90 19.01 20.76
N HIS A 25 22.52 19.94 20.02
CA HIS A 25 22.31 21.39 20.17
C HIS A 25 20.81 21.77 20.12
N ALA A 26 20.41 22.67 21.00
CA ALA A 26 19.04 23.16 21.15
C ALA A 26 19.02 24.68 20.97
N PHE A 27 18.43 25.12 19.86
CA PHE A 27 18.29 26.55 19.56
C PHE A 27 17.31 27.22 20.51
N THR A 28 17.71 28.38 21.02
CA THR A 28 16.91 29.27 21.83
C THR A 28 15.78 29.90 21.02
N MET A 29 14.77 30.43 21.71
CA MET A 29 13.67 31.14 21.06
C MET A 29 14.16 32.37 20.29
N GLU A 30 15.16 33.07 20.81
CA GLU A 30 15.75 34.27 20.19
C GLU A 30 16.44 33.92 18.87
N GLU A 31 17.28 32.89 18.85
CA GLU A 31 17.94 32.40 17.63
C GLU A 31 16.93 32.00 16.54
N LEU A 32 15.81 31.38 16.94
CA LEU A 32 14.75 30.98 16.01
C LEU A 32 13.92 32.18 15.52
N LEU A 33 13.72 33.20 16.35
CA LEU A 33 13.04 34.44 15.95
C LEU A 33 13.90 35.32 15.05
N ALA A 34 15.23 35.18 15.08
CA ALA A 34 16.16 35.87 14.19
C ALA A 34 16.16 35.32 12.74
N ILE A 35 15.43 34.24 12.47
CA ILE A 35 15.33 33.66 11.13
C ILE A 35 14.39 34.51 10.26
N THR A 36 14.89 34.97 9.12
CA THR A 36 14.14 35.75 8.13
C THR A 36 13.78 34.88 6.90
N PRO A 37 12.80 35.29 6.09
CA PRO A 37 12.55 34.66 4.78
C PRO A 37 13.77 34.62 3.87
N GLU A 38 14.62 35.64 3.94
CA GLU A 38 15.83 35.76 3.12
C GLU A 38 16.84 34.66 3.47
N HIS A 39 17.08 34.40 4.76
CA HIS A 39 17.93 33.27 5.18
C HIS A 39 17.43 31.94 4.59
N VAL A 40 16.11 31.70 4.67
CA VAL A 40 15.50 30.48 4.13
C VAL A 40 15.62 30.42 2.61
N CYS A 41 15.43 31.54 1.90
CA CYS A 41 15.57 31.64 0.45
C CYS A 41 17.00 31.41 0.00
N HIS A 42 17.99 32.05 0.61
CA HIS A 42 19.42 31.86 0.30
C HIS A 42 19.82 30.41 0.47
N TRP A 43 19.46 29.79 1.60
CA TRP A 43 19.75 28.37 1.80
C TRP A 43 19.07 27.45 0.79
N MET A 44 17.78 27.68 0.48
CA MET A 44 17.08 26.87 -0.53
C MET A 44 17.62 27.08 -1.95
N ASN A 45 18.06 28.30 -2.27
CA ASN A 45 18.71 28.60 -3.53
C ASN A 45 20.08 27.90 -3.60
N GLU A 46 20.88 27.94 -2.53
CA GLU A 46 22.14 27.20 -2.43
C GLU A 46 21.91 25.70 -2.69
N LEU A 47 20.91 25.12 -2.03
CA LEU A 47 20.55 23.72 -2.23
C LEU A 47 20.12 23.41 -3.66
N ALA A 48 19.35 24.28 -4.33
CA ALA A 48 18.76 23.99 -5.62
C ALA A 48 19.66 24.37 -6.81
N TYR A 49 20.30 25.53 -6.73
CA TYR A 49 21.07 26.20 -7.78
C TYR A 49 22.58 26.24 -7.52
N GLY A 50 23.04 25.96 -6.29
CA GLY A 50 24.46 26.09 -5.93
C GLY A 50 24.92 27.54 -5.74
N SER A 51 23.99 28.45 -5.51
CA SER A 51 24.25 29.86 -5.20
C SER A 51 23.12 30.42 -4.34
N PRO A 52 23.40 31.28 -3.32
CA PRO A 52 22.36 31.91 -2.51
C PRO A 52 21.49 32.88 -3.31
N VAL A 53 22.10 33.53 -4.31
CA VAL A 53 21.50 34.55 -5.16
C VAL A 53 21.66 34.11 -6.63
N PRO A 54 20.82 33.18 -7.11
CA PRO A 54 20.94 32.64 -8.44
C PRO A 54 20.56 33.68 -9.49
N SER A 55 21.32 33.78 -10.57
CA SER A 55 20.95 34.59 -11.73
C SER A 55 19.79 33.96 -12.51
N ASP A 56 19.17 34.72 -13.41
CA ASP A 56 18.04 34.25 -14.21
C ASP A 56 18.41 33.11 -15.19
N ASP A 57 19.69 33.02 -15.56
CA ASP A 57 20.21 31.96 -16.43
C ASP A 57 20.51 30.66 -15.69
N MET A 58 20.64 30.70 -14.36
CA MET A 58 20.89 29.49 -13.58
C MET A 58 19.71 28.53 -13.60
N ARG A 59 20.00 27.24 -13.44
CA ARG A 59 19.01 26.16 -13.42
C ARG A 59 19.11 25.35 -12.13
N PRO A 60 17.98 24.91 -11.53
CA PRO A 60 17.98 24.20 -10.26
C PRO A 60 18.32 22.72 -10.45
N VAL A 61 19.60 22.44 -10.71
CA VAL A 61 20.10 21.10 -11.10
C VAL A 61 20.68 20.30 -9.93
N HIS A 62 20.63 20.81 -8.70
CA HIS A 62 21.24 20.15 -7.53
C HIS A 62 20.23 19.46 -6.61
N ARG A 63 19.06 20.08 -6.38
CA ARG A 63 18.00 19.54 -5.52
C ARG A 63 16.62 19.75 -6.10
N ARG A 64 15.73 18.80 -5.81
CA ARG A 64 14.33 18.84 -6.24
C ARG A 64 13.46 19.65 -5.30
N SER A 65 12.37 20.19 -5.85
CA SER A 65 11.31 20.89 -5.12
C SER A 65 10.75 20.08 -3.94
N ALA A 66 10.59 18.76 -4.09
CA ALA A 66 10.14 17.89 -3.00
C ALA A 66 11.11 17.85 -1.81
N THR A 67 12.42 17.97 -2.06
CA THR A 67 13.42 18.10 -1.00
C THR A 67 13.26 19.45 -0.31
N LEU A 68 13.13 20.54 -1.08
CA LEU A 68 12.91 21.88 -0.52
C LEU A 68 11.63 21.96 0.31
N GLU A 69 10.54 21.31 -0.13
CA GLU A 69 9.29 21.23 0.64
C GLU A 69 9.46 20.47 1.96
N PHE A 70 10.27 19.42 1.96
CA PHE A 70 10.63 18.72 3.19
C PHE A 70 11.44 19.62 4.12
N SER A 71 12.48 20.28 3.61
CA SER A 71 13.33 21.19 4.39
C SER A 71 12.52 22.36 4.95
N LYS A 72 11.65 22.97 4.14
CA LYS A 72 10.67 23.98 4.55
C LYS A 72 9.81 23.48 5.72
N LYS A 73 9.23 22.29 5.60
CA LYS A 73 8.40 21.69 6.64
C LYS A 73 9.20 21.41 7.92
N ALA A 74 10.43 20.92 7.77
CA ALA A 74 11.31 20.60 8.88
C ALA A 74 11.65 21.86 9.69
N ILE A 75 12.13 22.93 9.04
CA ILE A 75 12.40 24.22 9.68
C ILE A 75 11.13 24.78 10.32
N SER A 76 10.02 24.80 9.56
CA SER A 76 8.74 25.33 10.05
C SER A 76 8.28 24.69 11.36
N SER A 77 8.61 23.41 11.60
CA SER A 77 8.20 22.68 12.80
C SER A 77 8.85 23.17 14.10
N PHE A 78 9.92 23.96 14.00
CA PHE A 78 10.63 24.57 15.12
C PHE A 78 10.37 26.07 15.27
N MET A 79 9.71 26.71 14.30
CA MET A 79 9.48 28.16 14.37
C MET A 79 8.51 28.49 15.52
N PRO A 80 8.86 29.44 16.42
CA PRO A 80 8.01 29.79 17.56
C PRO A 80 6.58 30.17 17.16
N ARG A 81 6.43 30.80 16.00
CA ARG A 81 5.15 31.24 15.44
C ARG A 81 4.65 30.31 14.33
N ILE A 82 4.72 28.99 14.54
CA ILE A 82 4.46 27.95 13.53
C ILE A 82 3.21 28.19 12.66
N ASN A 83 2.11 28.64 13.27
CA ASN A 83 0.82 28.83 12.62
C ASN A 83 0.61 30.23 12.02
N ALA A 84 1.47 31.21 12.32
CA ALA A 84 1.36 32.56 11.78
C ALA A 84 1.91 32.62 10.36
N SER A 85 1.16 33.23 9.44
CA SER A 85 1.73 33.64 8.14
C SER A 85 2.80 34.71 8.36
N TRP A 86 3.77 34.79 7.45
CA TRP A 86 4.76 35.86 7.48
C TRP A 86 4.15 37.16 6.97
N ASP A 87 4.23 38.21 7.78
CA ASP A 87 3.92 39.58 7.39
C ASP A 87 5.21 40.30 6.99
N PRO A 88 5.36 40.71 5.71
CA PRO A 88 6.54 41.43 5.25
C PRO A 88 6.64 42.86 5.80
N VAL A 89 5.55 43.47 6.26
CA VAL A 89 5.55 44.86 6.77
C VAL A 89 6.08 44.90 8.20
N THR A 90 5.56 44.02 9.05
CA THR A 90 5.97 43.96 10.47
C THR A 90 7.15 43.01 10.72
N ALA A 91 7.69 42.37 9.67
CA ALA A 91 8.72 41.33 9.74
C ALA A 91 8.39 40.26 10.80
N HIS A 92 7.13 39.84 10.82
CA HIS A 92 6.57 39.03 11.90
C HIS A 92 5.91 37.76 11.37
N GLY A 93 6.13 36.63 12.05
CA GLY A 93 5.41 35.38 11.78
C GLY A 93 6.38 34.24 11.48
N ASN A 94 5.93 33.23 10.73
CA ASN A 94 6.78 32.11 10.34
C ASN A 94 7.49 32.38 9.00
N PRO A 95 8.82 32.57 8.95
CA PRO A 95 9.55 32.95 7.74
C PRO A 95 9.42 31.93 6.61
N THR A 96 9.28 30.64 6.96
CA THR A 96 9.07 29.56 5.97
C THR A 96 7.72 29.67 5.26
N ARG A 97 6.75 30.39 5.82
CA ARG A 97 5.41 30.58 5.24
C ARG A 97 5.29 31.84 4.38
N SER A 98 6.39 32.58 4.19
CA SER A 98 6.44 33.75 3.32
C SER A 98 6.18 33.43 1.85
N ASP A 99 5.70 34.44 1.12
CA ASP A 99 5.49 34.34 -0.32
C ASP A 99 6.78 34.11 -1.10
N ALA A 100 7.90 34.68 -0.65
CA ALA A 100 9.22 34.50 -1.28
C ALA A 100 9.63 33.01 -1.32
N VAL A 101 9.58 32.32 -0.16
CA VAL A 101 9.89 30.89 -0.05
C VAL A 101 8.93 30.06 -0.91
N ASN A 102 7.64 30.39 -0.90
CA ASN A 102 6.64 29.70 -1.73
C ASN A 102 6.89 29.87 -3.24
N LYS A 103 7.23 31.10 -3.68
CA LYS A 103 7.54 31.41 -5.09
C LYS A 103 8.81 30.72 -5.55
N LEU A 104 9.85 30.64 -4.70
CA LEU A 104 11.08 29.89 -4.98
C LEU A 104 10.77 28.42 -5.29
N ILE A 105 10.05 27.73 -4.40
CA ILE A 105 9.69 26.31 -4.60
C ILE A 105 8.84 26.13 -5.87
N LYS A 106 7.89 27.04 -6.13
CA LYS A 106 7.09 27.04 -7.38
C LYS A 106 7.97 27.20 -8.62
N ARG A 107 8.99 28.07 -8.58
CA ARG A 107 9.96 28.26 -9.67
C ARG A 107 10.76 26.98 -9.93
N VAL A 108 11.27 26.33 -8.88
CA VAL A 108 11.98 25.04 -9.01
C VAL A 108 11.07 23.98 -9.63
N LYS A 109 9.81 23.86 -9.16
CA LYS A 109 8.82 22.94 -9.78
C LYS A 109 8.63 23.20 -11.27
N LYS A 110 8.60 24.46 -11.69
CA LYS A 110 8.43 24.86 -13.10
C LYS A 110 9.62 24.41 -13.95
N PHE A 111 10.85 24.55 -13.46
CA PHE A 111 12.03 24.01 -14.16
C PHE A 111 12.03 22.48 -14.23
N GLU A 112 11.66 21.80 -13.16
CA GLU A 112 11.56 20.34 -13.14
C GLU A 112 10.58 19.79 -14.18
N VAL A 113 9.38 20.38 -14.30
CA VAL A 113 8.39 19.91 -15.31
C VAL A 113 8.82 20.24 -16.75
N ARG A 114 9.68 21.24 -16.92
CA ARG A 114 10.31 21.60 -18.21
C ARG A 114 11.55 20.76 -18.54
N ARG A 115 11.94 19.84 -17.65
CA ARG A 115 13.17 19.03 -17.75
C ARG A 115 14.46 19.86 -17.75
N GLU A 116 14.39 21.02 -17.09
CA GLU A 116 15.53 21.94 -16.88
C GLU A 116 16.01 21.91 -15.42
N GLY A 117 15.56 20.93 -14.63
CA GLY A 117 15.97 20.72 -13.24
C GLY A 117 16.34 19.26 -13.00
N VAL A 118 16.48 18.88 -11.73
CA VAL A 118 16.85 17.49 -11.37
C VAL A 118 15.79 16.47 -11.84
N GLU A 119 16.25 15.44 -12.55
CA GLU A 119 15.41 14.33 -13.02
C GLU A 119 14.61 13.64 -11.88
N PRO A 120 13.35 13.26 -12.13
CA PRO A 120 12.51 12.64 -11.12
C PRO A 120 13.00 11.23 -10.76
N LYS A 121 13.33 11.02 -9.48
CA LYS A 121 13.52 9.67 -8.90
C LYS A 121 12.18 8.98 -8.55
N ALA A 122 11.06 9.44 -9.14
CA ALA A 122 9.73 8.94 -8.84
C ALA A 122 9.57 7.51 -9.35
N ARG A 123 8.96 6.65 -8.53
CA ARG A 123 8.60 5.29 -8.94
C ARG A 123 7.31 5.32 -9.75
N ARG A 124 7.31 4.69 -10.93
CA ARG A 124 6.13 4.61 -11.81
C ARG A 124 5.08 3.63 -11.28
N SER A 125 3.91 3.61 -11.89
CA SER A 125 2.94 2.52 -11.72
C SER A 125 3.50 1.23 -12.31
N LEU A 126 3.22 0.10 -11.64
CA LEU A 126 3.42 -1.24 -12.18
C LEU A 126 2.37 -1.47 -13.29
N GLU A 127 2.77 -2.05 -14.41
CA GLU A 127 1.84 -2.49 -15.45
C GLU A 127 1.20 -3.84 -15.04
N PHE A 128 0.03 -4.17 -15.59
CA PHE A 128 -0.70 -5.38 -15.16
C PHE A 128 0.08 -6.67 -15.44
N ASP A 129 0.72 -6.78 -16.61
CA ASP A 129 1.51 -7.96 -16.95
C ASP A 129 2.76 -8.11 -16.05
N GLU A 130 3.32 -6.99 -15.59
CA GLU A 130 4.40 -7.00 -14.60
C GLU A 130 3.91 -7.49 -13.24
N PHE A 131 2.67 -7.17 -12.88
CA PHE A 131 2.03 -7.70 -11.68
C PHE A 131 1.83 -9.21 -11.78
N LEU A 132 1.25 -9.72 -12.86
CA LEU A 132 1.10 -11.17 -13.07
C LEU A 132 2.45 -11.89 -13.10
N ASN A 133 3.45 -11.34 -13.79
CA ASN A 133 4.80 -11.88 -13.80
C ASN A 133 5.44 -11.88 -12.40
N SER A 134 5.21 -10.84 -11.59
CA SER A 134 5.64 -10.82 -10.19
C SER A 134 5.02 -11.97 -9.40
N LEU A 135 3.72 -12.24 -9.57
CA LEU A 135 3.04 -13.35 -8.90
C LEU A 135 3.60 -14.70 -9.32
N SER A 136 3.93 -14.90 -10.61
CA SER A 136 4.59 -16.12 -11.08
C SER A 136 5.98 -16.30 -10.45
N LEU A 137 6.77 -15.23 -10.32
CA LEU A 137 8.09 -15.29 -9.69
C LEU A 137 8.02 -15.48 -8.16
N VAL A 138 6.95 -15.03 -7.51
CA VAL A 138 6.70 -15.34 -6.10
C VAL A 138 6.34 -16.81 -5.95
N ARG A 139 5.46 -17.34 -6.83
CA ARG A 139 5.06 -18.75 -6.81
C ARG A 139 6.20 -19.72 -7.08
N SER A 140 7.15 -19.38 -7.96
CA SER A 140 8.34 -20.23 -8.18
C SER A 140 9.28 -20.34 -6.96
N LYS A 141 9.04 -19.54 -5.91
CA LYS A 141 9.71 -19.63 -4.60
C LYS A 141 8.89 -20.37 -3.55
N TRP A 142 7.69 -20.88 -3.88
CA TRP A 142 6.92 -21.75 -2.99
C TRP A 142 7.72 -23.02 -2.64
N GLY A 143 7.46 -23.60 -1.46
CA GLY A 143 8.21 -24.73 -0.93
C GLY A 143 9.58 -24.37 -0.31
N LYS A 144 10.13 -23.17 -0.59
CA LYS A 144 11.43 -22.72 -0.04
C LYS A 144 11.32 -21.95 1.29
N GLY A 145 10.10 -21.81 1.81
CA GLY A 145 9.80 -21.14 3.09
C GLY A 145 8.46 -20.37 3.07
N GLU A 146 8.00 -19.96 4.25
CA GLU A 146 6.67 -19.34 4.41
C GLU A 146 6.55 -17.94 3.80
N THR A 147 7.67 -17.23 3.64
CA THR A 147 7.70 -15.84 3.13
C THR A 147 7.08 -15.71 1.75
N ALA A 148 7.22 -16.71 0.88
CA ALA A 148 6.65 -16.64 -0.47
C ALA A 148 5.11 -16.73 -0.44
N TYR A 149 4.53 -17.56 0.43
CA TYR A 149 3.08 -17.59 0.65
C TYR A 149 2.56 -16.27 1.21
N MET A 150 3.27 -15.72 2.20
CA MET A 150 2.97 -14.41 2.78
C MET A 150 2.99 -13.33 1.68
N VAL A 151 4.04 -13.25 0.86
CA VAL A 151 4.14 -12.24 -0.19
C VAL A 151 3.07 -12.44 -1.26
N SER A 152 2.73 -13.68 -1.66
CA SER A 152 1.60 -13.94 -2.56
C SER A 152 0.29 -13.37 -2.01
N SER A 153 -0.02 -13.67 -0.76
CA SER A 153 -1.22 -13.15 -0.07
C SER A 153 -1.20 -11.62 0.00
N VAL A 154 -0.08 -11.02 0.44
CA VAL A 154 0.07 -9.57 0.55
C VAL A 154 -0.14 -8.89 -0.79
N LEU A 155 0.49 -9.34 -1.87
CA LEU A 155 0.44 -8.66 -3.16
C LEU A 155 -0.95 -8.75 -3.80
N THR A 156 -1.58 -9.92 -3.74
CA THR A 156 -2.92 -10.14 -4.30
C THR A 156 -3.97 -9.35 -3.53
N LEU A 157 -3.96 -9.41 -2.19
CA LEU A 157 -4.87 -8.63 -1.38
C LEU A 157 -4.58 -7.13 -1.51
N GLN A 158 -3.32 -6.69 -1.47
CA GLN A 158 -2.94 -5.28 -1.64
C GLN A 158 -3.44 -4.72 -2.97
N TRP A 159 -3.29 -5.47 -4.05
CA TRP A 159 -3.83 -5.13 -5.36
C TRP A 159 -5.34 -5.00 -5.28
N HIS A 160 -6.00 -6.04 -4.77
CA HIS A 160 -7.46 -6.13 -4.69
C HIS A 160 -8.06 -4.98 -3.89
N ILE A 161 -7.52 -4.62 -2.72
CA ILE A 161 -8.05 -3.54 -1.86
C ILE A 161 -7.32 -2.20 -2.01
N MET A 162 -6.42 -2.05 -2.99
CA MET A 162 -5.67 -0.83 -3.31
C MET A 162 -4.93 -0.20 -2.11
N ALA A 163 -4.36 -1.04 -1.25
CA ALA A 163 -3.75 -0.62 0.01
C ALA A 163 -2.26 -0.27 -0.11
N ARG A 164 -1.73 0.49 0.86
CA ARG A 164 -0.26 0.65 0.99
C ARG A 164 0.30 -0.57 1.69
N ILE A 165 1.53 -0.94 1.35
CA ILE A 165 2.20 -2.05 2.03
C ILE A 165 2.31 -1.82 3.54
N ASP A 166 2.57 -0.59 3.97
CA ASP A 166 2.67 -0.27 5.40
C ASP A 166 1.30 -0.44 6.11
N ASP A 167 0.19 -0.18 5.40
CA ASP A 167 -1.17 -0.39 5.90
C ASP A 167 -1.50 -1.90 5.94
N MET A 168 -1.06 -2.68 4.94
CA MET A 168 -1.26 -4.13 4.91
C MET A 168 -0.66 -4.83 6.13
N MET A 169 0.50 -4.38 6.61
CA MET A 169 1.15 -4.97 7.80
C MET A 169 0.41 -4.66 9.10
N LYS A 170 -0.62 -3.82 9.05
CA LYS A 170 -1.46 -3.42 10.18
C LYS A 170 -2.85 -4.02 10.11
N LEU A 171 -3.11 -4.82 9.08
CA LEU A 171 -4.37 -5.52 8.90
C LEU A 171 -4.49 -6.66 9.92
N GLN A 172 -5.57 -6.65 10.68
CA GLN A 172 -5.89 -7.66 11.69
C GLN A 172 -6.90 -8.67 11.15
N PHE A 173 -6.93 -9.86 11.74
CA PHE A 173 -7.95 -10.87 11.41
C PHE A 173 -9.36 -10.34 11.63
N ALA A 174 -9.58 -9.60 12.72
CA ALA A 174 -10.86 -8.95 13.04
C ALA A 174 -11.29 -7.85 12.05
N ASN A 175 -10.45 -7.47 11.07
CA ASN A 175 -10.85 -6.56 10.01
C ASN A 175 -11.62 -7.24 8.89
N PHE A 176 -11.77 -8.57 8.93
CA PHE A 176 -12.55 -9.33 7.98
C PHE A 176 -13.82 -9.87 8.63
N VAL A 177 -14.94 -9.72 7.93
CA VAL A 177 -16.25 -10.24 8.35
C VAL A 177 -16.94 -10.90 7.17
N PRO A 178 -17.86 -11.86 7.41
CA PRO A 178 -18.67 -12.44 6.35
C PRO A 178 -19.53 -11.36 5.68
N ASN A 179 -19.63 -11.41 4.34
CA ASN A 179 -20.52 -10.53 3.61
C ASN A 179 -21.94 -11.12 3.55
N ARG A 180 -22.86 -10.56 4.34
CA ARG A 180 -24.26 -11.03 4.38
C ARG A 180 -25.00 -10.82 3.05
N GLN A 181 -24.63 -9.80 2.28
CA GLN A 181 -25.27 -9.50 1.00
C GLN A 181 -24.75 -10.42 -0.12
N TYR A 182 -23.48 -10.80 -0.06
CA TYR A 182 -22.83 -11.66 -1.06
C TYR A 182 -22.00 -12.75 -0.35
N PRO A 183 -22.61 -13.88 0.08
CA PRO A 183 -21.99 -14.87 0.97
C PRO A 183 -20.69 -15.53 0.49
N SER A 184 -20.45 -15.57 -0.83
CA SER A 184 -19.19 -16.06 -1.42
C SER A 184 -18.04 -15.04 -1.38
N THR A 185 -18.24 -13.91 -0.71
CA THR A 185 -17.26 -12.82 -0.58
C THR A 185 -17.04 -12.46 0.89
N LEU A 186 -15.97 -11.73 1.16
CA LEU A 186 -15.69 -11.16 2.48
C LEU A 186 -15.78 -9.64 2.43
N LEU A 187 -16.09 -9.02 3.57
CA LEU A 187 -15.89 -7.60 3.77
C LEU A 187 -14.58 -7.40 4.55
N CYS A 188 -13.76 -6.46 4.08
CA CYS A 188 -12.52 -6.07 4.70
C CYS A 188 -12.60 -4.58 5.05
N GLN A 189 -12.41 -4.23 6.32
CA GLN A 189 -12.38 -2.85 6.77
C GLN A 189 -10.97 -2.48 7.25
N MET A 190 -10.21 -1.80 6.41
CA MET A 190 -8.89 -1.28 6.78
C MET A 190 -9.04 -0.15 7.81
N ARG A 191 -8.66 -0.39 9.06
CA ARG A 191 -8.78 0.62 10.14
C ARG A 191 -7.53 1.46 10.33
N TRP A 192 -6.40 1.02 9.79
CA TRP A 192 -5.12 1.72 9.95
C TRP A 192 -4.59 2.18 8.60
N SER A 193 -4.54 3.50 8.41
CA SER A 193 -3.85 4.13 7.29
C SER A 193 -3.56 5.58 7.64
N LYS A 194 -2.48 6.15 7.09
CA LYS A 194 -2.24 7.61 7.18
C LYS A 194 -3.37 8.49 6.63
N ASN A 195 -4.31 7.89 5.90
CA ASN A 195 -5.43 8.57 5.30
C ASN A 195 -6.72 8.50 6.13
N ILE A 196 -6.76 7.67 7.18
CA ILE A 196 -7.93 7.44 8.02
C ILE A 196 -7.82 8.31 9.28
N HIS A 197 -8.80 9.18 9.50
CA HIS A 197 -8.91 10.03 10.68
C HIS A 197 -10.24 9.88 11.40
N GLU A 198 -11.28 9.49 10.68
CA GLU A 198 -12.62 9.20 11.21
C GLU A 198 -13.14 7.91 10.59
N GLU A 199 -14.22 7.37 11.15
CA GLU A 199 -14.82 6.11 10.72
C GLU A 199 -15.24 6.11 9.23
N ARG A 200 -15.66 7.26 8.71
CA ARG A 200 -16.04 7.43 7.29
C ARG A 200 -14.86 7.29 6.32
N ASP A 201 -13.62 7.46 6.79
CA ASP A 201 -12.42 7.25 5.97
C ASP A 201 -12.07 5.75 5.81
N ALA A 202 -12.75 4.87 6.54
CA ALA A 202 -12.53 3.42 6.58
C ALA A 202 -13.79 2.64 6.11
N PRO A 203 -14.22 2.80 4.85
CA PRO A 203 -15.35 2.05 4.31
C PRO A 203 -15.05 0.56 4.27
N GLU A 204 -16.10 -0.26 4.34
CA GLU A 204 -16.00 -1.69 4.07
C GLU A 204 -15.69 -1.93 2.58
N GLN A 205 -14.83 -2.90 2.32
CA GLN A 205 -14.42 -3.27 0.97
C GLN A 205 -14.68 -4.75 0.72
N ILE A 206 -15.34 -5.05 -0.39
CA ILE A 206 -15.60 -6.40 -0.86
C ILE A 206 -14.29 -7.03 -1.36
N VAL A 207 -13.98 -8.18 -0.79
CA VAL A 207 -12.92 -9.10 -1.22
C VAL A 207 -13.59 -10.31 -1.85
N LEU A 208 -13.29 -10.57 -3.12
CA LEU A 208 -13.95 -11.58 -3.94
C LEU A 208 -12.91 -12.41 -4.71
N GLY A 209 -13.35 -13.55 -5.27
CA GLY A 209 -12.51 -14.44 -6.03
C GLY A 209 -12.16 -13.90 -7.42
N SER A 210 -11.09 -14.43 -8.01
CA SER A 210 -10.70 -14.17 -9.40
C SER A 210 -10.66 -15.48 -10.19
N MET A 211 -11.09 -15.43 -11.45
CA MET A 211 -10.91 -16.53 -12.40
C MET A 211 -9.44 -16.78 -12.78
N ASP A 212 -8.49 -15.88 -12.45
CA ASP A 212 -7.05 -16.19 -12.46
C ASP A 212 -6.58 -16.52 -11.02
N PRO A 213 -6.31 -17.80 -10.71
CA PRO A 213 -5.94 -18.23 -9.37
C PRO A 213 -4.67 -17.56 -8.83
N LYS A 214 -3.76 -17.11 -9.70
CA LYS A 214 -2.54 -16.40 -9.28
C LYS A 214 -2.86 -15.13 -8.53
N MET A 215 -3.91 -14.40 -8.96
CA MET A 215 -4.30 -13.13 -8.39
C MET A 215 -5.53 -13.19 -7.48
N CYS A 216 -6.18 -14.35 -7.36
CA CYS A 216 -7.33 -14.56 -6.49
C CYS A 216 -6.99 -14.25 -5.02
N ALA A 217 -7.49 -13.12 -4.51
CA ALA A 217 -7.17 -12.64 -3.16
C ALA A 217 -7.66 -13.61 -2.07
N LEU A 218 -8.84 -14.22 -2.25
CA LEU A 218 -9.38 -15.21 -1.30
C LEU A 218 -8.49 -16.46 -1.23
N LEU A 219 -8.13 -17.04 -2.38
CA LEU A 219 -7.28 -18.23 -2.43
C LEU A 219 -5.90 -17.98 -1.81
N ASN A 220 -5.22 -16.90 -2.21
CA ASN A 220 -3.86 -16.62 -1.73
C ASN A 220 -3.85 -16.25 -0.23
N LEU A 221 -4.92 -15.62 0.28
CA LEU A 221 -5.10 -15.39 1.71
C LEU A 221 -5.26 -16.71 2.47
N ALA A 222 -6.13 -17.59 1.99
CA ALA A 222 -6.39 -18.88 2.63
C ALA A 222 -5.13 -19.78 2.63
N VAL A 223 -4.42 -19.86 1.51
CA VAL A 223 -3.15 -20.60 1.39
C VAL A 223 -2.14 -20.12 2.41
N TYR A 224 -1.96 -18.81 2.55
CA TYR A 224 -1.01 -18.27 3.51
C TYR A 224 -1.36 -18.64 4.95
N ILE A 225 -2.62 -18.44 5.36
CA ILE A 225 -3.03 -18.71 6.75
C ILE A 225 -2.90 -20.21 7.08
N GLU A 226 -3.32 -21.11 6.19
CA GLU A 226 -3.25 -22.56 6.46
C GLU A 226 -1.85 -23.17 6.29
N THR A 227 -0.88 -22.44 5.72
CA THR A 227 0.51 -22.91 5.57
C THR A 227 1.45 -22.33 6.61
N SER A 228 1.07 -21.24 7.29
CA SER A 228 1.91 -20.57 8.26
C SER A 228 1.77 -21.15 9.66
N THR A 229 2.89 -21.56 10.24
CA THR A 229 2.95 -22.26 11.54
C THR A 229 2.62 -21.40 12.76
N ASN A 230 2.79 -20.08 12.67
CA ASN A 230 2.70 -19.15 13.81
C ASN A 230 1.66 -18.03 13.61
N VAL A 231 0.75 -18.19 12.65
CA VAL A 231 -0.23 -17.15 12.30
C VAL A 231 -1.19 -16.83 13.47
N SER A 232 -1.52 -17.84 14.29
CA SER A 232 -2.42 -17.71 15.46
C SER A 232 -1.79 -17.00 16.67
N ASN A 233 -0.47 -16.76 16.65
CA ASN A 233 0.23 -16.06 17.73
C ASN A 233 0.18 -14.52 17.59
N SER A 234 -0.54 -14.02 16.59
CA SER A 234 -0.61 -12.59 16.24
C SER A 234 -2.04 -12.18 15.97
N GLU A 235 -2.43 -10.97 16.36
CA GLU A 235 -3.70 -10.37 15.92
C GLU A 235 -3.62 -9.87 14.45
N PHE A 236 -2.40 -9.62 13.95
CA PHE A 236 -2.12 -9.14 12.60
C PHE A 236 -1.92 -10.29 11.63
N ILE A 237 -2.51 -10.17 10.44
CA ILE A 237 -2.49 -11.22 9.41
C ILE A 237 -1.07 -11.61 9.03
N TYR A 238 -0.21 -10.62 8.74
CA TYR A 238 1.15 -10.85 8.22
C TYR A 238 2.25 -10.75 9.29
N GLY A 239 1.88 -10.70 10.57
CA GLY A 239 2.80 -10.53 11.67
C GLY A 239 3.56 -9.19 11.67
N HIS A 240 4.36 -8.97 12.72
CA HIS A 240 5.34 -7.89 12.86
C HIS A 240 4.92 -6.51 12.27
N PRO A 241 3.89 -5.85 12.81
CA PRO A 241 3.34 -4.60 12.27
C PRO A 241 4.33 -3.42 12.21
N LYS A 242 5.50 -3.53 12.87
CA LYS A 242 6.55 -2.51 12.87
C LYS A 242 7.55 -2.69 11.72
N ASP A 243 7.85 -3.94 11.33
CA ASP A 243 8.97 -4.24 10.40
C ASP A 243 8.62 -5.20 9.24
N GLY A 244 7.41 -5.76 9.19
CA GLY A 244 6.98 -6.68 8.11
C GLY A 244 7.06 -6.05 6.71
N ASN A 245 6.92 -4.72 6.62
CA ASN A 245 7.08 -3.99 5.38
C ASN A 245 8.51 -4.08 4.81
N ARG A 246 9.54 -4.26 5.66
CA ARG A 246 10.94 -4.44 5.22
C ARG A 246 11.12 -5.80 4.57
N VAL A 247 10.47 -6.84 5.11
CA VAL A 247 10.50 -8.20 4.55
C VAL A 247 9.93 -8.19 3.13
N VAL A 248 8.74 -7.61 2.94
CA VAL A 248 8.12 -7.50 1.62
C VAL A 248 8.96 -6.63 0.68
N ARG A 249 9.52 -5.52 1.16
CA ARG A 249 10.42 -4.66 0.36
C ARG A 249 11.66 -5.41 -0.12
N ARG A 250 12.31 -6.20 0.74
CA ARG A 250 13.49 -7.00 0.39
C ARG A 250 13.12 -8.03 -0.66
N PHE A 251 12.05 -8.79 -0.42
CA PHE A 251 11.57 -9.82 -1.35
C PHE A 251 11.22 -9.22 -2.72
N LEU A 252 10.51 -8.09 -2.75
CA LEU A 252 10.20 -7.39 -4.00
C LEU A 252 11.46 -6.85 -4.69
N GLY A 253 12.48 -6.43 -3.94
CA GLY A 253 13.80 -6.10 -4.49
C GLY A 253 14.34 -7.26 -5.32
N ASP A 254 14.42 -8.45 -4.71
CA ASP A 254 14.92 -9.66 -5.36
C ASP A 254 14.09 -10.05 -6.59
N ILE A 255 12.78 -9.85 -6.56
CA ILE A 255 11.87 -10.15 -7.68
C ILE A 255 12.07 -9.16 -8.83
N ILE A 256 12.13 -7.86 -8.55
CA ILE A 256 12.25 -6.82 -9.57
C ILE A 256 13.64 -6.85 -10.24
N THR A 257 14.69 -7.27 -9.51
CA THR A 257 16.04 -7.42 -10.08
C THR A 257 16.27 -8.79 -10.72
N ASN A 258 15.30 -9.70 -10.67
CA ASN A 258 15.41 -11.01 -11.30
C ASN A 258 15.43 -10.85 -12.83
N THR A 259 16.28 -11.61 -13.53
CA THR A 259 16.39 -11.57 -14.99
C THR A 259 15.11 -12.04 -15.71
N ALA A 260 14.30 -12.87 -15.06
CA ALA A 260 13.00 -13.32 -15.56
C ALA A 260 11.86 -12.31 -15.29
N PHE A 261 12.15 -11.19 -14.62
CA PHE A 261 11.19 -10.10 -14.46
C PHE A 261 11.00 -9.35 -15.78
N LYS A 262 9.76 -9.33 -16.28
CA LYS A 262 9.41 -8.68 -17.54
C LYS A 262 9.20 -7.19 -17.31
N ASN A 263 10.24 -6.38 -17.49
CA ASN A 263 10.13 -4.93 -17.36
C ASN A 263 9.47 -4.31 -18.61
N MET A 264 8.18 -4.00 -18.51
CA MET A 264 7.36 -3.53 -19.63
C MET A 264 7.55 -2.03 -19.91
N LYS A 265 8.10 -1.27 -18.95
CA LYS A 265 8.23 0.19 -19.07
C LYS A 265 9.44 0.73 -18.33
N THR A 266 10.16 1.67 -18.94
CA THR A 266 11.28 2.34 -18.29
C THR A 266 10.85 3.07 -17.00
N GLY A 267 11.74 3.08 -16.00
CA GLY A 267 11.53 3.77 -14.73
C GLY A 267 11.59 2.86 -13.51
N LYS A 268 11.71 3.47 -12.33
CA LYS A 268 11.92 2.75 -11.07
C LYS A 268 10.63 2.14 -10.55
N LEU A 269 10.75 0.93 -10.00
CA LEU A 269 9.69 0.23 -9.29
C LEU A 269 9.96 0.15 -7.78
N GLY A 270 8.94 -0.25 -7.04
CA GLY A 270 9.00 -0.52 -5.60
C GLY A 270 7.60 -0.74 -5.03
N THR A 271 7.46 -0.84 -3.71
CA THR A 271 6.17 -1.16 -3.06
C THR A 271 5.03 -0.20 -3.43
N HIS A 272 5.31 1.08 -3.61
CA HIS A 272 4.30 2.04 -4.06
C HIS A 272 3.84 1.82 -5.51
N SER A 273 4.65 1.17 -6.35
CA SER A 273 4.31 0.88 -7.74
C SER A 273 3.16 -0.11 -7.84
N PHE A 274 3.04 -1.07 -6.92
CA PHE A 274 1.94 -2.04 -6.86
C PHE A 274 0.60 -1.35 -6.58
N ARG A 275 0.53 -0.52 -5.53
CA ARG A 275 -0.68 0.28 -5.24
C ARG A 275 -1.05 1.22 -6.39
N LYS A 276 -0.06 1.86 -7.02
CA LYS A 276 -0.29 2.70 -8.20
C LYS A 276 -0.79 1.87 -9.38
N GLY A 277 -0.23 0.67 -9.58
CA GLY A 277 -0.61 -0.27 -10.63
C GLY A 277 -2.08 -0.65 -10.51
N ALA A 278 -2.54 -1.06 -9.33
CA ALA A 278 -3.95 -1.36 -9.09
C ALA A 278 -4.87 -0.17 -9.41
N ALA A 279 -4.51 1.05 -8.97
CA ALA A 279 -5.29 2.25 -9.27
C ALA A 279 -5.33 2.61 -10.75
N THR A 280 -4.18 2.53 -11.42
CA THR A 280 -4.08 2.76 -12.86
C THR A 280 -4.87 1.71 -13.63
N TYR A 281 -4.78 0.43 -13.23
CA TYR A 281 -5.49 -0.67 -13.87
C TYR A 281 -7.00 -0.51 -13.74
N ALA A 282 -7.52 -0.29 -12.53
CA ALA A 282 -8.96 -0.02 -12.33
C ALA A 282 -9.46 1.15 -13.18
N SER A 283 -8.69 2.25 -13.24
CA SER A 283 -9.02 3.40 -14.09
C SER A 283 -9.06 3.04 -15.57
N ARG A 284 -8.12 2.21 -16.05
CA ARG A 284 -8.07 1.72 -17.44
C ARG A 284 -9.20 0.74 -17.76
N CYS A 285 -9.73 0.05 -16.76
CA CYS A 285 -10.94 -0.78 -16.86
C CYS A 285 -12.24 0.04 -16.81
N GLY A 286 -12.18 1.37 -16.89
CA GLY A 286 -13.35 2.26 -16.93
C GLY A 286 -13.90 2.66 -15.56
N MET A 287 -13.23 2.33 -14.45
CA MET A 287 -13.67 2.78 -13.13
C MET A 287 -13.49 4.29 -12.97
N SER A 288 -14.52 4.95 -12.44
CA SER A 288 -14.47 6.38 -12.19
C SER A 288 -13.39 6.71 -11.15
N LYS A 289 -12.88 7.94 -11.21
CA LYS A 289 -11.93 8.43 -10.21
C LYS A 289 -12.52 8.39 -8.80
N ASP A 290 -13.83 8.59 -8.65
CA ASP A 290 -14.52 8.51 -7.35
C ASP A 290 -14.47 7.09 -6.78
N PHE A 291 -14.78 6.08 -7.59
CA PHE A 291 -14.74 4.68 -7.20
C PHE A 291 -13.32 4.24 -6.82
N VAL A 292 -12.33 4.63 -7.62
CA VAL A 292 -10.90 4.40 -7.37
C VAL A 292 -10.45 5.08 -6.08
N ASN A 293 -10.87 6.34 -5.84
CA ASN A 293 -10.52 7.09 -4.64
C ASN A 293 -11.10 6.43 -3.39
N ARG A 294 -12.38 6.03 -3.44
CA ARG A 294 -13.05 5.34 -2.35
C ARG A 294 -12.36 4.03 -2.03
N ARG A 295 -12.20 3.15 -3.02
CA ARG A 295 -11.61 1.82 -2.80
C ARG A 295 -10.17 1.89 -2.31
N GLY A 296 -9.38 2.91 -2.62
CA GLY A 296 -8.06 3.04 -2.01
C GLY A 296 -7.96 4.04 -0.87
N ARG A 297 -9.09 4.54 -0.35
CA ARG A 297 -9.13 5.48 0.78
C ARG A 297 -8.25 6.71 0.52
N TRP A 298 -8.34 7.29 -0.67
CA TRP A 298 -7.65 8.54 -0.99
C TRP A 298 -8.48 9.73 -0.54
N ARG A 299 -7.82 10.69 0.13
CA ARG A 299 -8.48 11.92 0.51
C ARG A 299 -8.84 12.75 -0.71
N THR A 300 -10.11 13.12 -0.78
CA THR A 300 -10.67 14.06 -1.74
C THR A 300 -11.13 15.31 -0.98
N ARG A 301 -11.50 16.36 -1.72
CA ARG A 301 -12.24 17.47 -1.11
C ARG A 301 -13.63 16.93 -0.77
N LYS A 302 -14.02 16.99 0.51
CA LYS A 302 -15.34 16.53 0.96
C LYS A 302 -16.42 17.41 0.34
N GLY A 303 -17.36 16.81 -0.36
CA GLY A 303 -18.62 17.44 -0.75
C GLY A 303 -19.63 17.36 0.40
N VAL A 304 -20.65 18.22 0.37
CA VAL A 304 -21.76 18.17 1.34
C VAL A 304 -22.43 16.79 1.34
N VAL A 305 -22.55 16.19 0.16
CA VAL A 305 -23.18 14.88 -0.05
C VAL A 305 -22.46 13.74 0.70
N ASP A 306 -21.15 13.84 0.93
CA ASP A 306 -20.34 12.80 1.60
C ASP A 306 -20.71 12.63 3.09
N VAL A 307 -21.43 13.60 3.67
CA VAL A 307 -21.98 13.51 5.04
C VAL A 307 -23.25 12.67 5.08
N TYR A 308 -24.04 12.70 4.00
CA TYR A 308 -25.37 12.08 3.93
C TYR A 308 -25.34 10.68 3.33
N ILE A 309 -24.42 10.40 2.40
CA ILE A 309 -24.26 9.06 1.87
C ILE A 309 -23.50 8.20 2.89
N ASP A 310 -24.00 6.99 3.11
CA ASP A 310 -23.36 5.98 3.95
C ASP A 310 -21.91 5.68 3.50
N ASN A 311 -21.03 5.35 4.44
CA ASN A 311 -19.64 4.99 4.10
C ASN A 311 -19.56 3.62 3.43
N THR A 312 -20.46 2.70 3.75
CA THR A 312 -20.61 1.40 3.12
C THR A 312 -21.49 1.55 1.87
N GLN A 313 -20.84 1.50 0.72
CA GLN A 313 -21.50 1.58 -0.59
C GLN A 313 -21.11 0.36 -1.44
N PRO A 314 -21.88 -0.74 -1.32
CA PRO A 314 -21.51 -2.04 -1.90
C PRO A 314 -21.37 -2.02 -3.41
N TYR A 315 -22.23 -1.32 -4.15
CA TYR A 315 -22.20 -1.34 -5.61
C TYR A 315 -20.95 -0.68 -6.21
N PRO A 316 -20.61 0.60 -5.88
CA PRO A 316 -19.35 1.21 -6.33
C PRO A 316 -18.10 0.40 -5.98
N ASP A 317 -18.07 -0.18 -4.78
CA ASP A 317 -16.95 -1.00 -4.35
C ASP A 317 -16.89 -2.34 -5.09
N ALA A 318 -18.03 -3.02 -5.28
CA ALA A 318 -18.14 -4.27 -6.04
C ALA A 318 -17.66 -4.11 -7.49
N CYS A 319 -18.06 -3.03 -8.18
CA CYS A 319 -17.58 -2.76 -9.54
C CYS A 319 -16.05 -2.66 -9.60
N THR A 320 -15.46 -1.95 -8.65
CA THR A 320 -14.01 -1.77 -8.60
C THR A 320 -13.30 -3.05 -8.17
N ALA A 321 -13.87 -3.82 -7.23
CA ALA A 321 -13.38 -5.13 -6.82
C ALA A 321 -13.39 -6.11 -7.99
N ALA A 322 -14.48 -6.16 -8.76
CA ALA A 322 -14.63 -7.00 -9.94
C ALA A 322 -13.60 -6.65 -11.01
N ALA A 323 -13.39 -5.35 -11.29
CA ALA A 323 -12.34 -4.92 -12.21
C ALA A 323 -10.96 -5.39 -11.73
N LEU A 324 -10.66 -5.25 -10.44
CA LEU A 324 -9.37 -5.65 -9.87
C LEU A 324 -9.16 -7.17 -9.76
N ALA A 325 -10.18 -7.98 -10.01
CA ALA A 325 -10.07 -9.43 -10.17
C ALA A 325 -9.40 -9.83 -11.50
N GLY A 326 -9.09 -8.86 -12.37
CA GLY A 326 -8.33 -9.10 -13.60
C GLY A 326 -9.23 -9.41 -14.81
N PRO A 327 -8.62 -9.66 -15.98
CA PRO A 327 -9.34 -9.73 -17.25
C PRO A 327 -10.22 -10.97 -17.39
N LEU A 328 -9.92 -12.05 -16.65
CA LEU A 328 -10.76 -13.25 -16.61
C LEU A 328 -12.01 -13.05 -15.73
N GLY A 329 -12.10 -11.92 -15.04
CA GLY A 329 -13.24 -11.52 -14.24
C GLY A 329 -13.27 -12.11 -12.83
N PRO A 330 -14.22 -11.61 -12.01
CA PRO A 330 -14.45 -12.13 -10.68
C PRO A 330 -15.08 -13.52 -10.71
N CYS A 331 -14.89 -14.30 -9.65
CA CYS A 331 -15.55 -15.57 -9.45
C CYS A 331 -16.13 -15.71 -8.04
N PHE A 332 -17.15 -16.55 -7.93
CA PHE A 332 -17.69 -17.01 -6.65
C PHE A 332 -17.47 -18.50 -6.52
N TYR A 333 -16.87 -18.91 -5.41
CA TYR A 333 -16.77 -20.32 -5.07
C TYR A 333 -18.09 -20.76 -4.45
N VAL A 334 -18.74 -21.71 -5.10
CA VAL A 334 -20.05 -22.24 -4.70
C VAL A 334 -20.01 -23.76 -4.67
N ARG A 335 -20.69 -24.35 -3.68
CA ARG A 335 -20.88 -25.80 -3.63
C ARG A 335 -21.79 -26.21 -4.79
N LYS A 336 -21.36 -27.20 -5.59
CA LYS A 336 -22.22 -27.77 -6.63
C LYS A 336 -23.40 -28.49 -5.97
N HIS A 337 -24.58 -28.40 -6.58
CA HIS A 337 -25.76 -29.11 -6.13
C HIS A 337 -25.52 -30.63 -6.15
N GLY A 338 -25.97 -31.35 -5.11
CA GLY A 338 -25.83 -32.81 -5.01
C GLY A 338 -24.47 -33.31 -4.48
N ILE A 339 -23.57 -32.43 -4.05
CA ILE A 339 -22.32 -32.82 -3.37
C ILE A 339 -22.47 -32.59 -1.86
N ASP A 340 -23.05 -33.57 -1.17
CA ASP A 340 -23.38 -33.45 0.26
C ASP A 340 -22.21 -33.76 1.20
N CYS A 341 -21.15 -34.41 0.70
CA CYS A 341 -19.90 -34.60 1.44
C CYS A 341 -19.22 -33.28 1.83
N VAL A 342 -19.47 -32.19 1.09
CA VAL A 342 -18.97 -30.84 1.42
C VAL A 342 -19.84 -30.21 2.50
N SER A 343 -19.66 -30.72 3.72
CA SER A 343 -20.31 -30.23 4.94
C SER A 343 -19.59 -29.02 5.54
N PRO A 344 -20.27 -28.21 6.38
CA PRO A 344 -19.62 -27.14 7.15
C PRO A 344 -18.44 -27.67 7.97
N THR A 345 -18.60 -28.81 8.65
CA THR A 345 -17.56 -29.46 9.46
C THR A 345 -16.31 -29.81 8.62
N LEU A 346 -16.48 -30.38 7.42
CA LEU A 346 -15.35 -30.63 6.52
C LEU A 346 -14.61 -29.33 6.21
N LEU A 347 -15.35 -28.29 5.81
CA LEU A 347 -14.78 -27.01 5.39
C LEU A 347 -13.99 -26.34 6.52
N VAL A 348 -14.54 -26.25 7.73
CA VAL A 348 -13.95 -25.42 8.78
C VAL A 348 -13.06 -26.19 9.75
N ASP A 349 -13.27 -27.49 9.95
CA ASP A 349 -12.49 -28.28 10.93
C ASP A 349 -11.36 -29.07 10.28
N GLN A 350 -11.50 -29.44 9.00
CA GLN A 350 -10.48 -30.25 8.31
C GLN A 350 -9.71 -29.45 7.25
N ILE A 351 -10.41 -28.64 6.45
CA ILE A 351 -9.80 -27.88 5.36
C ILE A 351 -9.19 -26.56 5.87
N ALA A 352 -9.96 -25.77 6.62
CA ALA A 352 -9.58 -24.43 7.08
C ALA A 352 -9.55 -24.25 8.63
N PRO A 353 -8.95 -25.17 9.41
CA PRO A 353 -8.97 -25.10 10.88
C PRO A 353 -8.23 -23.89 11.44
N THR A 354 -7.14 -23.46 10.79
CA THR A 354 -6.35 -22.32 11.25
C THR A 354 -7.10 -21.02 11.00
N ILE A 355 -7.76 -20.91 9.85
CA ILE A 355 -8.64 -19.78 9.53
C ILE A 355 -9.82 -19.74 10.50
N LYS A 356 -10.43 -20.89 10.83
CA LYS A 356 -11.49 -20.96 11.85
C LYS A 356 -10.99 -20.43 13.19
N GLN A 357 -9.80 -20.84 13.61
CA GLN A 357 -9.19 -20.41 14.87
C GLN A 357 -9.00 -18.89 14.92
N VAL A 358 -8.53 -18.25 13.84
CA VAL A 358 -8.14 -16.83 13.85
C VAL A 358 -9.22 -15.86 13.35
N MET A 359 -10.18 -16.33 12.55
CA MET A 359 -11.19 -15.49 11.88
C MET A 359 -12.64 -15.95 12.13
N GLY A 360 -12.83 -17.09 12.80
CA GLY A 360 -14.15 -17.67 13.07
C GLY A 360 -14.73 -18.47 11.90
N GLU A 361 -15.79 -19.21 12.22
CA GLU A 361 -16.40 -20.22 11.34
C GLU A 361 -16.94 -19.65 10.02
N ALA A 362 -17.61 -18.50 10.08
CA ALA A 362 -18.23 -17.91 8.89
C ALA A 362 -17.19 -17.49 7.84
N VAL A 363 -16.09 -16.88 8.27
CA VAL A 363 -14.98 -16.51 7.36
C VAL A 363 -14.24 -17.75 6.87
N ALA A 364 -14.01 -18.73 7.75
CA ALA A 364 -13.41 -20.01 7.39
C ALA A 364 -14.20 -20.73 6.31
N THR A 365 -15.53 -20.74 6.39
CA THR A 365 -16.40 -21.34 5.36
C THR A 365 -16.15 -20.72 3.99
N THR A 366 -16.10 -19.39 3.89
CA THR A 366 -15.83 -18.70 2.62
C THR A 366 -14.42 -18.98 2.08
N LEU A 367 -13.40 -19.06 2.95
CA LEU A 367 -12.01 -19.29 2.55
C LEU A 367 -11.64 -20.76 2.36
N ALA A 368 -12.40 -21.71 2.93
CA ALA A 368 -12.23 -23.14 2.71
C ALA A 368 -12.61 -23.55 1.29
N MET A 369 -13.63 -22.91 0.70
CA MET A 369 -14.10 -23.20 -0.65
C MET A 369 -13.03 -23.03 -1.75
N PRO A 370 -12.26 -21.92 -1.83
CA PRO A 370 -11.16 -21.82 -2.78
C PRO A 370 -10.03 -22.82 -2.51
N LEU A 371 -9.76 -23.18 -1.25
CA LEU A 371 -8.77 -24.21 -0.92
C LEU A 371 -9.21 -25.59 -1.41
N LEU A 372 -10.46 -25.96 -1.16
CA LEU A 372 -11.04 -27.21 -1.66
C LEU A 372 -10.98 -27.26 -3.18
N TRP A 373 -11.49 -26.22 -3.86
CA TRP A 373 -11.44 -26.12 -5.31
C TRP A 373 -10.00 -26.29 -5.83
N ALA A 374 -9.03 -25.57 -5.29
CA ALA A 374 -7.65 -25.62 -5.76
C ALA A 374 -6.96 -26.97 -5.47
N ALA A 375 -7.42 -27.71 -4.45
CA ALA A 375 -6.91 -29.04 -4.15
C ALA A 375 -7.43 -30.09 -5.14
N ILE A 376 -8.68 -29.96 -5.57
CA ILE A 376 -9.34 -30.90 -6.48
C ILE A 376 -9.16 -30.57 -7.96
N GLU A 377 -8.80 -29.33 -8.28
CA GLU A 377 -8.57 -28.87 -9.65
C GLU A 377 -7.40 -29.64 -10.28
N PRO A 378 -7.54 -30.17 -11.52
CA PRO A 378 -6.48 -30.88 -12.22
C PRO A 378 -5.23 -30.02 -12.37
N SER A 379 -4.06 -30.56 -11.98
CA SER A 379 -2.79 -29.85 -12.05
C SER A 379 -2.41 -29.47 -13.48
N ASP A 380 -2.79 -30.28 -14.47
CA ASP A 380 -2.40 -30.11 -15.88
C ASP A 380 -3.01 -28.84 -16.52
N ASN A 381 -4.04 -28.27 -15.88
CA ASN A 381 -4.63 -27.00 -16.30
C ASN A 381 -3.69 -25.79 -16.03
N TYR A 382 -2.62 -25.96 -15.24
CA TYR A 382 -1.76 -24.88 -14.80
C TYR A 382 -0.28 -25.23 -14.88
N THR A 383 0.53 -24.26 -15.32
CA THR A 383 2.00 -24.39 -15.35
C THR A 383 2.66 -24.08 -14.00
N TYR A 384 1.88 -23.95 -12.93
CA TYR A 384 2.31 -23.57 -11.59
C TYR A 384 1.37 -24.20 -10.54
N GLU A 385 1.89 -24.44 -9.34
CA GLU A 385 1.10 -24.95 -8.22
C GLU A 385 0.03 -23.94 -7.78
N LEU A 386 -1.22 -24.39 -7.62
CA LEU A 386 -2.32 -23.58 -7.09
C LEU A 386 -2.22 -23.40 -5.57
N ILE A 387 -1.91 -24.51 -4.88
CA ILE A 387 -1.67 -24.61 -3.43
C ILE A 387 -0.49 -25.57 -3.17
N PRO A 388 0.20 -25.49 -2.02
CA PRO A 388 1.34 -26.37 -1.74
C PRO A 388 0.94 -27.83 -1.59
N ASP A 389 1.80 -28.75 -2.04
CA ASP A 389 1.52 -30.19 -2.03
C ASP A 389 1.08 -30.72 -0.66
N ARG A 390 1.76 -30.32 0.42
CA ARG A 390 1.39 -30.75 1.78
C ARG A 390 -0.04 -30.34 2.14
N LEU A 391 -0.46 -29.12 1.76
CA LEU A 391 -1.81 -28.64 1.99
C LEU A 391 -2.81 -29.36 1.07
N LYS A 392 -2.45 -29.58 -0.20
CA LYS A 392 -3.25 -30.34 -1.17
C LYS A 392 -3.56 -31.75 -0.66
N GLN A 393 -2.54 -32.50 -0.23
CA GLN A 393 -2.70 -33.86 0.28
C GLN A 393 -3.58 -33.92 1.53
N LYS A 394 -3.42 -32.96 2.45
CA LYS A 394 -4.29 -32.83 3.64
C LYS A 394 -5.76 -32.65 3.24
N ILE A 395 -6.03 -31.75 2.30
CA ILE A 395 -7.40 -31.43 1.85
C ILE A 395 -8.02 -32.60 1.08
N ILE A 396 -7.27 -33.23 0.17
CA ILE A 396 -7.75 -34.41 -0.56
C ILE A 396 -8.06 -35.55 0.40
N GLY A 397 -7.18 -35.83 1.37
CA GLY A 397 -7.43 -36.85 2.39
C GLY A 397 -8.70 -36.58 3.20
N ALA A 398 -8.90 -35.33 3.63
CA ALA A 398 -10.12 -34.92 4.33
C ALA A 398 -11.39 -35.10 3.46
N TYR A 399 -11.32 -34.69 2.19
CA TYR A 399 -12.42 -34.80 1.24
C TYR A 399 -12.81 -36.27 0.97
N VAL A 400 -11.83 -37.14 0.71
CA VAL A 400 -12.07 -38.57 0.48
C VAL A 400 -12.65 -39.24 1.73
N ASN A 401 -12.14 -38.91 2.93
CA ASN A 401 -12.66 -39.45 4.18
C ASN A 401 -14.10 -39.02 4.48
N SER A 402 -14.57 -37.92 3.88
CA SER A 402 -15.96 -37.44 3.98
C SER A 402 -16.90 -38.04 2.93
N GLU A 403 -16.52 -39.16 2.30
CA GLU A 403 -17.24 -39.79 1.18
C GLU A 403 -17.23 -38.96 -0.11
N GLY A 404 -16.26 -38.05 -0.26
CA GLY A 404 -15.96 -37.43 -1.54
C GLY A 404 -15.48 -38.50 -2.53
N VAL A 405 -16.22 -38.70 -3.62
CA VAL A 405 -15.81 -39.64 -4.68
C VAL A 405 -14.48 -39.14 -5.29
N ASN A 406 -13.53 -40.05 -5.49
CA ASN A 406 -12.30 -39.79 -6.22
C ASN A 406 -12.64 -39.15 -7.58
N LEU A 407 -12.08 -37.96 -7.82
CA LEU A 407 -12.21 -37.23 -9.08
C LEU A 407 -11.37 -37.86 -10.18
#